data_AF-A0A8S8YFR7-F1
#
_entry.id   AF-A0A8S8YFR7-F1
#
_cell.length_a   1.000
_cell.length_b   1.000
_cell.length_c   1.000
_cell.angle_alpha   90.00
_cell.angle_beta   90.00
_cell.angle_gamma   90.00
#
_symmetry.space_group_name_H-M   'P 1'
#
loop_
_entity.id
_entity.type
_entity.pdbx_description
1 polymer ?
#
loop_
_entity_poly.entity_id
_entity_poly.type
_entity_poly.pdbx_seq_one_letter_code
_entity_poly.pdbx_strand_id
1 'polypeptide(L)'
;MSKSDTPEDDVTCEVDDVVVSIAAKSAVHMDGATLDFKESLMGGGFHFDNPNPLWADPTEKAVAEVIESKVNPAVASMGVVSLVGNL
;
A
#
# COMPACT_ATOMS: atom_id res chain seq x y z
N MET A 1 -15.79 -16.82 -8.27
CA MET A 1 -15.64 -16.66 -6.80
C MET A 1 -17.02 -16.86 -6.19
N SER A 2 -17.22 -17.86 -5.32
CA SER A 2 -18.47 -17.96 -4.57
C SER A 2 -18.50 -16.88 -3.51
N LYS A 3 -19.66 -16.27 -3.28
CA LYS A 3 -19.91 -15.22 -2.29
C LYS A 3 -19.60 -15.62 -0.83
N SER A 4 -19.11 -16.84 -0.58
CA SER A 4 -18.86 -17.41 0.73
C SER A 4 -17.57 -16.92 1.40
N ASP A 5 -16.61 -16.43 0.63
CA ASP A 5 -15.25 -16.13 1.14
C ASP A 5 -15.02 -14.62 1.34
N THR A 6 -16.05 -13.80 1.10
CA THR A 6 -16.04 -12.35 1.34
C THR A 6 -16.73 -12.06 2.68
N PRO A 7 -16.00 -11.54 3.68
CA PRO A 7 -16.61 -11.02 4.91
C PRO A 7 -17.73 -10.02 4.60
N GLU A 8 -18.78 -9.99 5.44
CA GLU A 8 -19.95 -9.14 5.20
C GLU A 8 -19.64 -7.64 5.24
N ASP A 9 -18.56 -7.24 5.91
CA ASP A 9 -18.12 -5.85 6.06
C ASP A 9 -17.16 -5.40 4.95
N ASP A 10 -16.69 -6.31 4.09
CA ASP A 10 -15.83 -5.94 2.97
C ASP A 10 -16.55 -4.98 2.01
N VAL A 11 -15.80 -3.99 1.54
CA VAL A 11 -16.22 -3.14 0.44
C VAL A 11 -15.94 -3.88 -0.86
N THR A 12 -16.98 -4.11 -1.66
CA THR A 12 -16.85 -4.75 -2.97
C THR A 12 -16.97 -3.71 -4.08
N CYS A 13 -16.14 -3.85 -5.12
CA CYS A 13 -16.24 -3.07 -6.35
C CYS A 13 -16.02 -3.99 -7.56
N GLU A 14 -16.40 -3.51 -8.73
CA GLU A 14 -16.21 -4.22 -9.99
C GLU A 14 -15.32 -3.37 -10.90
N VAL A 15 -14.25 -3.97 -11.40
CA VAL A 15 -13.27 -3.36 -12.29
C VAL A 15 -12.95 -4.37 -13.39
N ASP A 16 -13.14 -3.99 -14.65
CA ASP A 16 -12.87 -4.86 -15.80
C ASP A 16 -13.49 -6.27 -15.69
N ASP A 17 -14.77 -6.33 -15.31
CA ASP A 17 -15.55 -7.56 -15.06
C ASP A 17 -14.97 -8.45 -13.93
N VAL A 18 -14.05 -7.92 -13.12
CA VAL A 18 -13.50 -8.56 -11.92
C VAL A 18 -14.11 -7.93 -10.68
N VAL A 19 -14.75 -8.77 -9.85
CA VAL A 19 -15.20 -8.36 -8.52
C VAL A 19 -14.02 -8.37 -7.56
N VAL A 20 -13.70 -7.19 -7.04
CA VAL A 20 -12.66 -6.98 -6.04
C VAL A 20 -13.30 -6.81 -4.67
N SER A 21 -12.77 -7.52 -3.67
CA SER A 21 -13.19 -7.43 -2.27
C SER A 21 -12.07 -6.78 -1.46
N ILE A 22 -12.40 -5.74 -0.71
CA ILE A 22 -11.44 -4.97 0.08
C ILE A 22 -11.93 -4.94 1.53
N ALA A 23 -11.09 -5.38 2.46
CA ALA A 23 -11.39 -5.29 3.89
C ALA A 23 -11.82 -3.86 4.27
N ALA A 24 -12.90 -3.72 5.04
CA ALA A 24 -13.52 -2.43 5.38
C ALA A 24 -12.51 -1.38 5.85
N LYS A 25 -11.58 -1.80 6.73
CA LYS A 25 -10.53 -0.95 7.30
C LYS A 25 -9.50 -0.45 6.27
N SER A 26 -9.31 -1.19 5.19
CA SER A 26 -8.35 -0.88 4.14
C SER A 26 -8.97 -0.05 3.02
N ALA A 27 -10.28 -0.16 2.81
CA ALA A 27 -11.00 0.46 1.69
C ALA A 27 -10.77 1.98 1.61
N VAL A 28 -10.71 2.66 2.75
CA VAL A 28 -10.46 4.12 2.82
C VAL A 28 -9.08 4.53 2.26
N HIS A 29 -8.15 3.60 2.12
CA HIS A 29 -6.80 3.83 1.61
C HIS A 29 -6.62 3.37 0.15
N MET A 30 -7.66 2.88 -0.50
CA MET A 30 -7.58 2.27 -1.84
C MET A 30 -8.14 3.15 -2.95
N ASP A 31 -8.64 4.35 -2.63
CA ASP A 31 -9.13 5.28 -3.65
C ASP A 31 -8.02 5.67 -4.63
N GLY A 32 -8.26 5.48 -5.92
CA GLY A 32 -7.27 5.71 -6.98
C GLY A 32 -6.10 4.72 -7.03
N ALA A 33 -6.06 3.68 -6.19
CA ALA A 33 -5.04 2.64 -6.28
C ALA A 33 -5.20 1.82 -7.58
N THR A 34 -4.08 1.46 -8.19
CA THR A 34 -4.01 0.65 -9.42
C THR A 34 -3.30 -0.67 -9.13
N LEU A 35 -3.87 -1.77 -9.60
CA LEU A 35 -3.24 -3.09 -9.60
C LEU A 35 -2.86 -3.46 -11.04
N ASP A 36 -1.59 -3.72 -11.26
CA ASP A 36 -1.04 -4.11 -12.55
C ASP A 36 -0.27 -5.44 -12.43
N PHE A 37 -0.05 -6.12 -13.56
CA PHE A 37 0.86 -7.26 -13.64
C PHE A 37 2.06 -6.88 -14.52
N LYS A 38 3.22 -6.70 -13.88
CA LYS A 38 4.45 -6.33 -14.58
C LYS A 38 5.30 -7.57 -14.81
N GLU A 39 5.62 -7.85 -16.07
CA GLU A 39 6.57 -8.89 -16.44
C GLU A 39 8.02 -8.37 -16.34
N SER A 40 8.93 -9.22 -15.86
CA SER A 40 10.36 -8.93 -15.87
C SER A 40 11.16 -10.15 -16.33
N LEU A 41 12.40 -9.91 -16.75
CA LEU A 41 13.36 -10.94 -17.15
C LEU A 41 13.60 -12.01 -16.07
N MET A 42 13.40 -11.68 -14.79
CA MET A 42 13.59 -12.58 -13.66
C MET A 42 12.28 -13.12 -13.07
N GLY A 43 11.15 -12.87 -13.75
CA GLY A 43 9.81 -13.24 -13.31
C GLY A 43 8.87 -12.03 -13.19
N GLY A 44 7.60 -12.24 -13.54
CA GLY A 44 6.55 -11.23 -13.40
C GLY A 44 5.85 -11.29 -12.04
N GLY A 45 5.14 -10.22 -11.69
CA GLY A 45 4.37 -10.15 -10.44
C GLY A 45 3.33 -9.04 -10.43
N PHE A 46 2.38 -9.15 -9.50
CA PHE A 46 1.43 -8.09 -9.20
C PHE A 46 2.14 -6.88 -8.62
N HIS A 47 1.76 -5.71 -9.10
CA HIS A 47 2.30 -4.44 -8.70
C HIS A 47 1.15 -3.51 -8.34
N PHE A 48 1.19 -2.99 -7.11
CA PHE A 48 0.24 -1.99 -6.64
C PHE A 48 0.88 -0.62 -6.71
N ASP A 49 0.19 0.33 -7.35
CA ASP A 49 0.53 1.74 -7.31
C ASP A 49 -0.59 2.47 -6.58
N ASN A 50 -0.29 3.11 -5.46
CA ASN A 50 -1.29 3.74 -4.60
C ASN A 50 -0.93 5.21 -4.39
N PRO A 51 -1.72 6.16 -4.92
CA PRO A 51 -1.44 7.59 -4.80
C PRO A 51 -1.71 8.12 -3.38
N ASN A 52 -2.37 7.33 -2.53
CA ASN A 52 -2.66 7.74 -1.16
C ASN A 52 -1.39 7.78 -0.32
N PRO A 53 -1.22 8.81 0.53
CA PRO A 53 -0.04 8.90 1.37
C PRO A 53 -0.04 7.76 2.40
N LEU A 54 1.13 7.14 2.59
CA LEU A 54 1.33 6.11 3.63
C LEU A 54 1.04 6.65 5.04
N TRP A 55 1.20 7.97 5.23
CA TRP A 55 1.04 8.65 6.49
C TRP A 55 0.07 9.81 6.33
N ALA A 56 -1.04 9.79 7.05
CA ALA A 56 -2.02 10.87 7.03
C ALA A 56 -1.71 11.92 8.10
N ASP A 57 -1.14 11.50 9.24
CA ASP A 57 -0.91 12.38 10.38
C ASP A 57 0.31 13.32 10.16
N PRO A 58 0.21 14.61 10.50
CA PRO A 58 1.33 15.54 10.39
C PRO A 58 2.59 15.11 11.15
N THR A 59 2.43 14.44 12.29
CA THR A 59 3.54 13.91 13.10
C THR A 59 4.23 12.77 12.38
N GLU A 60 3.48 11.83 11.81
CA GLU A 60 4.05 10.72 11.03
C GLU A 60 4.83 11.23 9.83
N LYS A 61 4.28 12.22 9.11
CA LYS A 61 4.99 12.89 8.00
C LYS A 61 6.29 13.53 8.46
N ALA A 62 6.26 14.26 9.58
CA ALA A 62 7.45 14.89 10.15
C ALA A 62 8.50 13.85 10.59
N VAL A 63 8.07 12.73 11.18
CA VAL A 63 8.96 11.63 11.57
C VAL A 63 9.58 10.97 10.33
N ALA A 64 8.79 10.69 9.30
CA ALA A 64 9.29 10.13 8.04
C ALA A 64 10.32 11.07 7.38
N GLU A 65 10.07 12.39 7.37
CA GLU A 65 11.01 13.38 6.86
C GLU A 65 12.32 13.43 7.66
N VAL A 66 12.26 13.33 8.99
CA VAL A 66 13.47 13.25 9.83
C VAL A 66 14.25 11.97 9.55
N ILE A 67 13.57 10.84 9.39
CA ILE A 67 14.21 9.58 9.03
C ILE A 67 14.94 9.73 7.69
N GLU A 68 14.26 10.26 6.68
CA GLU A 68 14.81 10.36 5.34
C GLU A 68 15.95 11.38 5.24
N SER A 69 15.79 12.57 5.83
CA SER A 69 16.77 13.65 5.71
C SER A 69 17.95 13.55 6.69
N LYS A 70 17.80 12.83 7.81
CA LYS A 70 18.83 12.80 8.88
C LYS A 70 19.30 11.41 9.26
N VAL A 71 18.41 10.42 9.32
CA VAL A 71 18.77 9.06 9.77
C VAL A 71 19.38 8.27 8.62
N ASN A 72 18.68 8.16 7.49
CA ASN A 72 19.13 7.38 6.34
C ASN A 72 20.51 7.79 5.81
N PRO A 73 20.89 9.08 5.74
CA PRO A 73 22.25 9.47 5.39
C PRO A 73 23.33 8.92 6.34
N ALA A 74 23.02 8.80 7.63
CA ALA A 74 23.98 8.32 8.64
C ALA A 74 24.13 6.79 8.62
N VAL A 75 23.09 6.05 8.23
CA VAL A 75 23.07 4.58 8.21
C VAL A 75 23.14 3.96 6.81
N ALA A 76 23.37 4.77 5.78
CA ALA A 76 23.33 4.35 4.37
C ALA A 76 24.23 3.13 4.06
N SER A 77 25.36 3.00 4.76
CA SER A 77 26.28 1.86 4.60
C SER A 77 25.80 0.56 5.26
N MET A 78 24.76 0.63 6.11
CA MET A 78 24.21 -0.50 6.86
C MET A 78 22.80 -0.90 6.38
N GLY A 79 22.05 0.04 5.80
CA GLY A 79 20.72 -0.21 5.28
C GLY A 79 19.86 1.03 5.23
N VAL A 80 18.53 0.82 5.25
CA VAL A 80 17.52 1.88 5.21
C VAL A 80 16.58 1.70 6.39
N VAL A 81 16.20 2.82 7.01
CA VAL A 81 15.17 2.88 8.03
C VAL A 81 13.94 3.53 7.41
N SER A 82 12.76 2.96 7.67
CA SER A 82 11.48 3.49 7.22
C SER A 82 10.48 3.51 8.37
N LEU A 83 9.62 4.52 8.41
CA LEU A 83 8.48 4.53 9.31
C LEU A 83 7.44 3.52 8.84
N VAL A 84 7.02 2.61 9.72
CA VAL A 84 5.96 1.63 9.44
C VAL A 84 4.71 2.05 10.21
N GLY A 85 3.62 2.30 9.49
CA GLY A 85 2.30 2.55 10.08
C GLY A 85 1.63 1.26 10.54
N ASN A 86 0.70 1.36 11.51
CA ASN A 86 -0.19 0.24 11.85
C ASN A 86 -1.33 0.18 10.83
N LEU A 87 -1.32 -0.83 9.96
CA LEU A 87 -2.38 -1.16 8.98
C LEU A 87 -3.52 -2.00 9.58
#